data_AF-A0A355XTF8-F1
#
_entry.id   AF-A0A355XTF8-F1
#
_cell.length_a   1.000
_cell.length_b   1.000
_cell.length_c   1.000
_cell.angle_alpha   90.00
_cell.angle_beta   90.00
_cell.angle_gamma   90.00
#
_symmetry.space_group_name_H-M   'P 1'
#
loop_
_entity.id
_entity.type
_entity.pdbx_description
1 polymer ?
#
loop_
_entity_poly.entity_id
_entity_poly.type
_entity_poly.pdbx_seq_one_letter_code
_entity_poly.pdbx_strand_id
1 'polypeptide(L)'
;MSFTAHCNEIFNKAIEDYHITDNVDTPLNNPYDRDDIDNRLYLKCWIDTVQWHLEDIIRDPHIDPVEALALKRRIDRSNQDRTDLVEQIDSYF
;
A
#
# COMPACT_ATOMS: atom_id res chain seq x y z
N MET A 1 -0.60 -9.63 -23.70
CA MET A 1 0.09 -9.78 -22.40
C MET A 1 -0.77 -10.66 -21.50
N SER A 2 -0.22 -11.52 -20.65
CA SER A 2 -1.05 -12.26 -19.69
C SER A 2 -1.53 -11.33 -18.58
N PHE A 3 -2.65 -11.66 -17.94
CA PHE A 3 -3.15 -10.90 -16.79
C PHE A 3 -2.07 -10.75 -15.70
N THR A 4 -1.36 -11.83 -15.38
CA THR A 4 -0.24 -11.80 -14.43
C THR A 4 0.88 -10.83 -14.84
N ALA A 5 1.24 -10.78 -16.13
CA ALA A 5 2.27 -9.86 -16.60
C ALA A 5 1.81 -8.40 -16.49
N HIS A 6 0.54 -8.13 -16.79
CA HIS A 6 -0.07 -6.80 -16.60
C HIS A 6 -0.07 -6.36 -15.13
N CYS A 7 -0.46 -7.25 -14.21
CA CYS A 7 -0.41 -6.96 -12.77
C CYS A 7 1.01 -6.58 -12.30
N ASN A 8 2.04 -7.28 -12.77
CA ASN A 8 3.42 -6.98 -12.40
C ASN A 8 3.85 -5.58 -12.85
N GLU A 9 3.39 -5.12 -14.03
CA GLU A 9 3.67 -3.75 -14.50
C GLU A 9 3.04 -2.70 -13.58
N ILE A 10 1.78 -2.91 -13.17
CA ILE A 10 1.08 -2.03 -12.24
C ILE A 10 1.76 -2.00 -10.86
N PHE A 11 2.14 -3.16 -10.34
CA PHE A 11 2.78 -3.28 -9.03
C PHE A 11 4.15 -2.61 -9.01
N ASN A 12 4.98 -2.85 -10.03
CA ASN A 12 6.27 -2.19 -10.16
C ASN A 12 6.09 -0.67 -10.23
N LYS A 13 5.09 -0.19 -10.98
CA LYS A 13 4.80 1.24 -11.05
C LYS A 13 4.43 1.83 -9.68
N ALA A 14 3.57 1.18 -8.91
CA ALA A 14 3.20 1.64 -7.57
C ALA A 14 4.41 1.72 -6.62
N ILE A 15 5.30 0.74 -6.69
CA ILE A 15 6.55 0.70 -5.92
C ILE A 15 7.48 1.85 -6.36
N GLU A 16 7.72 2.00 -7.65
CA GLU A 16 8.56 3.07 -8.20
C GLU A 16 8.03 4.47 -7.84
N ASP A 17 6.73 4.70 -7.98
CA ASP A 17 6.11 5.99 -7.67
C ASP A 17 6.23 6.34 -6.17
N TYR A 18 6.17 5.35 -5.26
CA TYR A 18 6.40 5.57 -3.83
C TYR A 18 7.85 6.00 -3.57
N HIS A 19 8.81 5.29 -4.15
CA HIS A 19 10.25 5.51 -3.98
C HIS A 19 10.76 6.81 -4.60
N ILE A 20 9.94 7.57 -5.33
CA ILE A 20 10.26 8.97 -5.68
C ILE A 20 10.43 9.83 -4.41
N THR A 21 9.72 9.48 -3.34
CA THR A 21 9.66 10.27 -2.10
C THR A 21 10.18 9.53 -0.87
N ASP A 22 10.14 8.19 -0.88
CA ASP A 22 10.51 7.34 0.26
C ASP A 22 9.84 7.76 1.59
N ASN A 23 8.60 8.24 1.51
CA ASN A 23 7.88 8.79 2.65
C ASN A 23 6.50 8.15 2.80
N VAL A 24 6.27 7.56 3.97
CA VAL A 24 5.00 6.90 4.35
C VAL A 24 3.81 7.85 4.37
N ASP A 25 4.03 9.16 4.46
CA ASP A 25 3.02 10.22 4.45
C ASP A 25 2.77 10.80 3.05
N THR A 26 3.46 10.30 2.01
CA THR A 26 3.26 10.75 0.64
C THR A 26 1.81 10.46 0.19
N PRO A 27 1.08 11.49 -0.28
CA PRO A 27 -0.25 11.28 -0.83
C PRO A 27 -0.19 10.36 -2.04
N LEU A 28 -1.10 9.38 -2.09
CA LEU A 28 -1.29 8.51 -3.24
C LEU A 28 -1.68 9.33 -4.47
N ASN A 29 -0.95 9.14 -5.58
CA ASN A 29 -1.33 9.62 -6.90
C ASN A 29 -1.53 8.43 -7.85
N ASN A 30 -2.72 7.85 -7.85
CA ASN A 30 -3.06 6.70 -8.69
C ASN A 30 -3.46 7.17 -10.10
N PRO A 31 -2.76 6.74 -11.18
CA PRO A 31 -3.03 7.22 -12.54
C PRO A 31 -4.21 6.51 -13.23
N TYR A 32 -4.76 5.45 -12.62
CA TYR A 32 -5.82 4.62 -13.21
C TYR A 32 -7.21 5.10 -12.78
N ASP A 33 -8.20 4.85 -13.63
CA ASP A 33 -9.61 5.20 -13.35
C ASP A 33 -10.14 4.44 -12.13
N ARG A 34 -10.91 5.09 -11.26
CA ARG A 34 -11.40 4.51 -9.99
C ARG A 34 -12.27 3.27 -10.18
N ASP A 35 -12.94 3.14 -11.31
CA ASP A 35 -13.82 2.01 -11.58
C ASP A 35 -13.07 0.82 -12.23
N ASP A 36 -11.78 0.97 -12.54
CA ASP A 36 -10.94 -0.05 -13.16
C ASP A 36 -10.30 -0.99 -12.11
N ILE A 37 -10.12 -2.26 -12.47
CA ILE A 37 -9.36 -3.23 -11.68
C ILE A 37 -7.91 -2.78 -11.51
N ASP A 38 -7.34 -2.10 -12.50
CA ASP A 38 -5.98 -1.57 -12.45
C ASP A 38 -5.78 -0.56 -11.31
N ASN A 39 -6.80 0.26 -11.03
CA ASN A 39 -6.77 1.18 -9.90
C ASN A 39 -6.71 0.46 -8.56
N ARG A 40 -7.51 -0.61 -8.40
CA ARG A 40 -7.50 -1.42 -7.17
C ARG A 40 -6.17 -2.16 -7.00
N LEU A 41 -5.62 -2.72 -8.06
CA LEU A 41 -4.32 -3.38 -8.06
C LEU A 41 -3.19 -2.41 -7.66
N TYR A 42 -3.18 -1.22 -8.26
CA TYR A 42 -2.21 -0.17 -7.93
C TYR A 42 -2.35 0.27 -6.47
N LEU A 43 -3.57 0.57 -6.03
CA LEU A 43 -3.85 1.02 -4.67
C LEU A 43 -3.43 -0.04 -3.64
N LYS A 44 -3.71 -1.32 -3.90
CA LYS A 44 -3.34 -2.44 -3.03
C LYS A 44 -1.83 -2.49 -2.89
N CYS A 45 -1.11 -2.47 -4.00
CA CYS A 45 0.35 -2.51 -3.97
C CYS A 45 0.95 -1.28 -3.29
N TRP A 46 0.38 -0.08 -3.49
CA TRP A 46 0.82 1.12 -2.78
C TRP A 46 0.65 0.97 -1.26
N ILE A 47 -0.50 0.48 -0.80
CA ILE A 47 -0.76 0.24 0.63
C ILE A 47 0.26 -0.76 1.19
N ASP A 48 0.55 -1.85 0.47
CA ASP A 48 1.57 -2.82 0.90
C ASP A 48 2.95 -2.17 1.04
N THR A 49 3.36 -1.37 0.04
CA THR A 49 4.66 -0.69 0.04
C THR A 49 4.76 0.26 1.23
N VAL A 50 3.77 1.13 1.44
CA VAL A 50 3.73 2.04 2.60
C VAL A 50 3.75 1.26 3.91
N GLN A 51 2.97 0.18 4.01
CA GLN A 51 2.92 -0.64 5.21
C GLN A 51 4.27 -1.30 5.53
N TRP A 52 5.00 -1.77 4.53
CA TRP A 52 6.34 -2.33 4.71
C TRP A 52 7.29 -1.30 5.37
N HIS A 53 7.26 -0.06 4.89
CA HIS A 53 8.06 1.02 5.48
C HIS A 53 7.56 1.46 6.87
N LEU A 54 6.25 1.45 7.13
CA LEU A 54 5.71 1.67 8.49
C LEU A 54 6.18 0.58 9.46
N GLU A 55 6.25 -0.67 9.00
CA GLU A 55 6.77 -1.78 9.79
C GLU A 55 8.28 -1.64 10.08
N ASP A 56 9.05 -1.07 9.17
CA ASP A 56 10.46 -0.76 9.44
C ASP A 56 10.60 0.31 10.53
N ILE A 57 9.76 1.35 10.51
CA ILE A 57 9.77 2.41 11.54
C ILE A 57 9.43 1.83 12.92
N ILE A 58 8.37 1.02 13.04
CA ILE A 58 7.95 0.47 14.34
C ILE A 58 8.92 -0.59 14.90
N ARG A 59 9.79 -1.16 14.06
CA ARG A 59 10.81 -2.14 14.47
C ARG A 59 12.04 -1.49 15.12
N ASP A 60 12.15 -0.16 15.17
CA ASP A 60 13.21 0.52 15.92
C ASP A 60 13.10 0.18 17.42
N PRO A 61 14.10 -0.48 18.04
CA PRO A 61 14.05 -0.85 19.45
C PRO A 61 14.08 0.36 20.40
N HIS A 62 14.40 1.56 19.91
CA HIS A 62 14.47 2.79 20.71
C HIS A 62 13.31 3.76 20.45
N ILE A 63 12.31 3.36 19.67
CA ILE A 63 11.13 4.19 19.41
C ILE A 63 10.44 4.59 20.73
N ASP A 64 9.96 5.83 20.80
CA ASP A 64 9.16 6.27 21.93
C ASP A 64 7.86 5.42 22.03
N PRO A 65 7.51 4.85 23.20
CA PRO A 65 6.34 3.99 23.32
C PRO A 65 5.00 4.64 22.94
N VAL A 66 4.86 5.95 23.12
CA VAL A 66 3.64 6.69 22.76
C VAL A 66 3.57 6.83 21.24
N GLU A 67 4.69 7.15 20.59
CA GLU A 67 4.78 7.17 19.12
C GLU A 67 4.58 5.79 18.51
N ALA A 68 5.15 4.74 19.13
CA ALA A 68 4.96 3.36 18.71
C ALA A 68 3.49 2.94 18.75
N LEU A 69 2.73 3.33 19.78
CA LEU A 69 1.31 3.05 19.87
C LEU A 69 0.50 3.78 18.78
N ALA A 70 0.84 5.04 18.51
CA ALA A 70 0.20 5.80 17.44
C ALA A 70 0.47 5.16 16.07
N LEU A 71 1.73 4.78 15.82
CA LEU A 71 2.15 4.10 14.60
C LEU A 71 1.50 2.71 14.45
N LYS A 72 1.39 1.94 15.54
CA LYS A 72 0.72 0.64 15.54
C LYS A 72 -0.74 0.76 15.12
N ARG A 73 -1.47 1.76 15.64
CA ARG A 73 -2.87 2.02 15.26
C ARG A 73 -3.00 2.40 13.79
N ARG A 74 -2.02 3.14 13.24
CA ARG A 74 -1.95 3.45 11.81
C ARG A 74 -1.71 2.19 10.98
N ILE A 75 -0.77 1.33 11.38
CA ILE A 75 -0.50 0.04 10.73
C ILE A 75 -1.73 -0.86 10.76
N ASP A 76 -2.45 -0.91 11.88
CA ASP A 76 -3.68 -1.70 12.01
C ASP A 76 -4.78 -1.22 11.07
N ARG A 77 -4.94 0.10 10.92
CA ARG A 77 -5.85 0.68 9.93
C ARG A 77 -5.42 0.33 8.51
N SER A 78 -4.14 0.51 8.19
CA SER A 78 -3.58 0.17 6.87
C SER A 78 -3.81 -1.30 6.51
N ASN A 79 -3.70 -2.21 7.48
CA ASN A 79 -4.01 -3.63 7.30
C ASN A 79 -5.49 -3.88 6.99
N GLN A 80 -6.39 -3.13 7.64
CA GLN A 80 -7.82 -3.22 7.35
C GLN A 80 -8.11 -2.69 5.94
N ASP A 81 -7.58 -1.51 5.58
CA ASP A 81 -7.76 -0.91 4.25
C ASP A 81 -7.27 -1.87 3.15
N ARG A 82 -6.13 -2.55 3.37
CA ARG A 82 -5.63 -3.59 2.47
C ARG A 82 -6.60 -4.78 2.36
N THR A 83 -7.12 -5.27 3.49
CA THR A 83 -8.05 -6.40 3.52
C THR A 83 -9.32 -6.08 2.76
N ASP A 84 -9.93 -4.93 3.04
CA ASP A 84 -11.15 -4.46 2.37
C ASP A 84 -10.94 -4.36 0.85
N LEU A 85 -9.75 -3.95 0.42
CA LEU A 85 -9.41 -3.84 -0.99
C LEU A 85 -9.19 -5.21 -1.66
N VAL A 86 -8.58 -6.17 -0.94
CA VAL A 86 -8.46 -7.55 -1.43
C VAL A 86 -9.84 -8.17 -1.62
N GLU A 87 -10.78 -7.97 -0.69
CA GLU A 87 -12.16 -8.45 -0.84
C GLU A 87 -12.87 -7.84 -2.06
N GLN A 88 -12.60 -6.56 -2.37
CA GLN A 88 -13.12 -5.91 -3.59
C GLN A 88 -12.49 -6.46 -4.87
N ILE A 89 -11.21 -6.85 -4.84
CA ILE A 89 -10.53 -7.49 -5.98
C ILE A 89 -11.09 -8.90 -6.17
N ASP A 90 -11.27 -9.66 -5.09
CA ASP A 90 -11.84 -11.01 -5.15
C ASP A 90 -13.25 -10.99 -5.73
N SER A 91 -14.05 -9.96 -5.41
CA SER A 91 -15.41 -9.78 -5.95
C SER A 91 -15.47 -9.46 -7.45
N TYR A 92 -14.33 -9.14 -8.08
CA TYR A 92 -14.25 -8.86 -9.52
C TYR A 92 -14.15 -10.13 -10.38
N PHE A 93 -13.70 -11.25 -9.78
CA PHE A 93 -13.46 -12.53 -10.47
C PHE A 93 -14.50 -13.60 -10.08
#